data_AF-A0A2X3D1D4-F1
#
_entry.id   AF-A0A2X3D1D4-F1
#
_cell.length_a   1.000
_cell.length_b   1.000
_cell.length_c   1.000
_cell.angle_alpha   90.00
_cell.angle_beta   90.00
_cell.angle_gamma   90.00
#
_symmetry.space_group_name_H-M   'P 1'
#
loop_
_entity.id
_entity.type
_entity.pdbx_description
1 polymer ?
#
loop_
_entity_poly.entity_id
_entity_poly.type
_entity_poly.pdbx_seq_one_letter_code
_entity_poly.pdbx_strand_id
1 'polypeptide(L)'
;MKTLTRNILRTAITVILVILAFVAIFRAWVYYTASPWTRDARFSADIVAIAPDVSGLISQVNVKDNQLVKKDQVLFVIDQPRYQKALAQAEADVAYYQTLAQEKRVEAGRRNKLGVQAMSREEIDQANNVLQTVEHQLAKAVASRDLARLDLERTVIRAPADGWVTNLNVYTGEFITRGSTAVALVKENTFYVMAYLEETKLEGVRPGYRAEITPLGSSKTIKGTVDSIAAGVTNASSSSDSKGMALGRLQP
;
A
#
# COMPACT_ATOMS: atom_id res chain seq x y z
N MET A 1 -49.81 11.73 67.27
CA MET A 1 -48.49 11.73 66.58
C MET A 1 -48.21 10.49 65.72
N LYS A 2 -48.77 9.29 66.00
CA LYS A 2 -48.55 8.05 65.21
C LYS A 2 -49.15 8.03 63.78
N THR A 3 -50.18 8.82 63.51
CA THR A 3 -50.82 8.89 62.18
C THR A 3 -50.06 9.78 61.21
N LEU A 4 -49.41 10.84 61.72
CA LEU A 4 -48.61 11.76 60.93
C LEU A 4 -47.33 11.07 60.40
N THR A 5 -46.64 10.29 61.24
CA THR A 5 -45.46 9.51 60.83
C THR A 5 -45.79 8.42 59.81
N ARG A 6 -46.96 7.78 59.91
CA ARG A 6 -47.42 6.78 58.92
C ARG A 6 -47.75 7.41 57.56
N ASN A 7 -48.31 8.62 57.55
CA ASN A 7 -48.60 9.33 56.31
C ASN A 7 -47.31 9.87 55.67
N ILE A 8 -46.39 10.40 56.48
CA ILE A 8 -45.05 10.83 56.03
C ILE A 8 -44.26 9.64 55.46
N LEU A 9 -44.35 8.46 56.09
CA LEU A 9 -43.71 7.24 55.58
C LEU A 9 -44.31 6.79 54.24
N ARG A 10 -45.63 6.85 54.08
CA ARG A 10 -46.29 6.53 52.80
C ARG A 10 -45.90 7.51 51.69
N THR A 11 -45.88 8.81 51.97
CA THR A 11 -45.44 9.82 51.00
C THR A 11 -43.95 9.67 50.64
N ALA A 12 -43.10 9.33 51.61
CA ALA A 12 -41.69 9.06 51.36
C ALA A 12 -41.49 7.83 50.45
N ILE A 13 -42.24 6.75 50.69
CA ILE A 13 -42.21 5.56 49.82
C ILE A 13 -42.66 5.90 48.40
N THR A 14 -43.75 6.65 48.21
CA THR A 14 -44.20 7.05 46.87
C THR A 14 -43.18 7.94 46.16
N VAL A 15 -42.54 8.87 46.88
CA VAL A 15 -41.50 9.73 46.30
C VAL A 15 -40.27 8.92 45.89
N ILE A 16 -39.83 7.96 46.71
CA ILE A 16 -38.72 7.05 46.37
C ILE A 16 -39.06 6.22 45.13
N LEU A 17 -40.28 5.70 45.03
CA LEU A 17 -40.74 4.90 43.90
C LEU A 17 -40.79 5.73 42.61
N VAL A 18 -41.27 6.98 42.68
CA VAL A 18 -41.24 7.93 41.55
C VAL A 18 -39.81 8.27 41.14
N ILE A 19 -38.91 8.49 42.09
CA ILE A 19 -37.49 8.73 41.80
C ILE A 19 -36.86 7.51 41.12
N LEU A 20 -37.11 6.29 41.62
CA LEU A 20 -36.62 5.06 40.99
C LEU A 20 -37.16 4.88 39.58
N ALA A 21 -38.45 5.14 39.35
CA ALA A 21 -39.06 5.10 38.03
C ALA A 21 -38.43 6.14 37.09
N PHE A 22 -38.20 7.37 37.56
CA PHE A 22 -37.53 8.41 36.80
C PHE A 22 -36.09 8.03 36.45
N VAL A 23 -35.32 7.47 37.39
CA VAL A 23 -33.96 6.97 37.16
C VAL A 23 -33.96 5.83 36.13
N ALA A 24 -34.93 4.92 36.18
CA ALA A 24 -35.05 3.83 35.22
C ALA A 24 -35.39 4.35 33.81
N ILE A 25 -36.34 5.28 33.69
CA ILE A 25 -36.71 5.93 32.42
C ILE A 25 -35.52 6.72 31.87
N PHE A 26 -34.82 7.47 32.72
CA PHE A 26 -33.64 8.24 32.32
C PHE A 26 -32.50 7.32 31.86
N ARG A 27 -32.23 6.22 32.58
CA ARG A 27 -31.26 5.19 32.18
C ARG A 27 -31.63 4.54 30.85
N ALA A 28 -32.90 4.18 30.66
CA ALA A 28 -33.37 3.60 29.41
C ALA A 28 -33.27 4.61 28.26
N TRP A 29 -33.61 5.87 28.51
CA TRP A 29 -33.48 6.95 27.55
C TRP A 29 -32.02 7.12 27.14
N VAL A 30 -31.09 7.30 28.09
CA VAL A 30 -29.63 7.41 27.81
C VAL A 30 -29.11 6.17 27.08
N TYR A 31 -29.56 4.96 27.45
CA TYR A 31 -29.16 3.75 26.72
C TYR A 31 -29.64 3.80 25.26
N TYR A 32 -30.90 4.16 25.00
CA TYR A 32 -31.44 4.22 23.65
C TYR A 32 -30.91 5.39 22.81
N THR A 33 -30.63 6.55 23.42
CA THR A 33 -30.17 7.74 22.71
C THR A 33 -28.66 7.85 22.62
N ALA A 34 -27.92 7.34 23.61
CA ALA A 34 -26.46 7.48 23.69
C ALA A 34 -25.67 6.19 23.38
N SER A 35 -26.32 5.02 23.22
CA SER A 35 -25.60 3.84 22.72
C SER A 35 -25.12 4.09 21.29
N PRO A 36 -23.80 4.00 21.02
CA PRO A 36 -23.26 4.25 19.69
C PRO A 36 -23.60 3.09 18.76
N TRP A 37 -24.65 3.25 17.96
CA TRP A 37 -25.02 2.33 16.88
C TRP A 37 -25.24 3.11 15.59
N THR A 38 -24.97 2.46 14.46
CA THR A 38 -25.25 3.01 13.14
C THR A 38 -25.72 1.91 12.20
N ARG A 39 -26.54 2.28 11.22
CA ARG A 39 -26.92 1.43 10.09
C ARG A 39 -26.06 1.67 8.86
N ASP A 40 -25.34 2.79 8.83
CA ASP A 40 -24.47 3.15 7.72
C ASP A 40 -23.07 2.59 8.00
N ALA A 41 -22.90 1.31 7.68
CA ALA A 41 -21.64 0.61 7.77
C ALA A 41 -21.41 -0.20 6.50
N ARG A 42 -20.18 -0.15 5.98
CA ARG A 42 -19.79 -0.82 4.72
C ARG A 42 -18.60 -1.71 4.96
N PHE A 43 -18.64 -2.92 4.38
CA PHE A 43 -17.48 -3.78 4.27
C PHE A 43 -16.48 -3.15 3.30
N SER A 44 -15.22 -3.11 3.71
CA SER A 44 -14.10 -2.62 2.93
C SER A 44 -12.92 -3.57 3.13
N ALA A 45 -11.94 -3.47 2.25
CA ALA A 45 -10.73 -4.27 2.31
C ALA A 45 -9.56 -3.46 1.75
N ASP A 46 -8.35 -3.86 2.08
CA ASP A 46 -7.16 -3.25 1.51
C ASP A 46 -7.03 -3.61 0.03
N ILE A 47 -7.06 -2.59 -0.83
CA ILE A 47 -6.90 -2.73 -2.27
C ILE A 47 -5.51 -2.27 -2.66
N VAL A 48 -4.78 -3.13 -3.35
CA VAL A 48 -3.48 -2.80 -3.95
C VAL A 48 -3.68 -2.62 -5.45
N ALA A 49 -3.46 -1.40 -5.94
CA ALA A 49 -3.40 -1.11 -7.37
C ALA A 49 -2.07 -1.64 -7.93
N ILE A 50 -2.14 -2.62 -8.82
CA ILE A 50 -0.98 -3.20 -9.49
C ILE A 50 -0.80 -2.46 -10.81
N ALA A 51 0.33 -1.79 -10.94
CA ALA A 51 0.75 -1.09 -12.14
C ALA A 51 2.11 -1.64 -12.61
N PRO A 52 2.37 -1.71 -13.93
CA PRO A 52 3.65 -2.19 -14.42
C PRO A 52 4.74 -1.11 -14.30
N ASP A 53 5.95 -1.56 -14.00
CA ASP A 53 7.15 -0.72 -13.97
C ASP A 53 7.75 -0.51 -15.37
N VAL A 54 7.27 -1.20 -16.40
CA VAL A 54 7.75 -1.09 -17.78
C VAL A 54 6.58 -1.05 -18.77
N SER A 55 6.76 -0.38 -19.90
CA SER A 55 5.72 -0.23 -20.93
C SER A 55 5.92 -1.22 -22.07
N GLY A 56 4.85 -1.82 -22.58
CA GLY A 56 4.95 -2.72 -23.74
C GLY A 56 3.63 -3.38 -24.10
N LEU A 57 3.67 -4.26 -25.09
CA LEU A 57 2.51 -5.08 -25.46
C LEU A 57 2.34 -6.21 -24.45
N ILE A 58 1.11 -6.53 -24.11
CA ILE A 58 0.78 -7.67 -23.26
C ILE A 58 0.84 -8.94 -24.11
N SER A 59 1.78 -9.83 -23.80
CA SER A 59 1.96 -11.09 -24.51
C SER A 59 1.01 -12.19 -24.01
N GLN A 60 0.76 -12.23 -22.71
CA GLN A 60 -0.04 -13.27 -22.05
C GLN A 60 -0.72 -12.72 -20.80
N VAL A 61 -1.96 -13.16 -20.55
CA VAL A 61 -2.72 -12.91 -19.32
C VAL A 61 -3.04 -14.27 -18.69
N ASN A 62 -2.56 -14.51 -17.47
CA ASN A 62 -2.58 -15.81 -16.80
C ASN A 62 -3.65 -15.91 -15.69
N VAL A 63 -4.43 -14.86 -15.50
CA VAL A 63 -5.46 -14.76 -14.47
C VAL A 63 -6.80 -14.34 -15.07
N LYS A 64 -7.87 -14.60 -14.33
CA LYS A 64 -9.23 -14.17 -14.65
C LYS A 64 -9.73 -13.19 -13.60
N ASP A 65 -10.74 -12.40 -13.98
CA ASP A 65 -11.42 -11.52 -13.03
C ASP A 65 -12.09 -12.32 -11.91
N ASN A 66 -12.06 -11.79 -10.69
CA ASN A 66 -12.54 -12.42 -9.46
C ASN A 66 -11.88 -13.77 -9.14
N GLN A 67 -10.60 -13.94 -9.50
CA GLN A 67 -9.81 -15.12 -9.17
C GLN A 67 -8.97 -14.88 -7.91
N LEU A 68 -8.94 -15.88 -7.01
CA LEU A 68 -7.99 -15.92 -5.90
C LEU A 68 -6.58 -16.23 -6.42
N VAL A 69 -5.63 -15.37 -6.09
CA VAL A 69 -4.21 -15.51 -6.44
C VAL A 69 -3.34 -15.50 -5.20
N LYS A 70 -2.19 -16.16 -5.31
CA LYS A 70 -1.17 -16.17 -4.26
C LYS A 70 -0.10 -15.11 -4.52
N LYS A 71 0.62 -14.72 -3.46
CA LYS A 71 1.82 -13.90 -3.56
C LYS A 71 2.80 -14.49 -4.58
N ASP A 72 3.39 -13.62 -5.39
CA ASP A 72 4.35 -13.91 -6.45
C ASP A 72 3.78 -14.71 -7.64
N GLN A 73 2.49 -15.01 -7.65
CA GLN A 73 1.79 -15.60 -8.80
C GLN A 73 1.80 -14.62 -9.99
N VAL A 74 2.13 -15.12 -11.17
CA VAL A 74 2.16 -14.33 -12.41
C VAL A 74 0.73 -13.96 -12.81
N LEU A 75 0.50 -12.67 -13.00
CA LEU A 75 -0.78 -12.11 -13.45
C LEU A 75 -0.80 -12.00 -14.97
N PHE A 76 0.17 -11.28 -15.53
CA PHE A 76 0.32 -11.10 -16.97
C PHE A 76 1.79 -10.79 -17.30
N VAL A 77 2.16 -10.97 -18.57
CA VAL A 77 3.52 -10.83 -19.06
C VAL A 77 3.57 -9.84 -20.22
N ILE A 78 4.45 -8.84 -20.10
CA ILE A 78 4.76 -7.89 -21.17
C ILE A 78 5.75 -8.55 -22.14
N ASP A 79 5.62 -8.24 -23.42
CA ASP A 79 6.47 -8.73 -24.50
C ASP A 79 7.96 -8.52 -24.17
N GLN A 80 8.69 -9.62 -24.06
CA GLN A 80 10.07 -9.68 -23.58
C GLN A 80 11.17 -9.53 -24.64
N PRO A 81 10.99 -9.91 -25.94
CA PRO A 81 12.07 -9.88 -26.92
C PRO A 81 12.84 -8.57 -26.98
N ARG A 82 12.15 -7.43 -26.89
CA ARG A 82 12.81 -6.10 -26.86
C ARG A 82 13.75 -5.95 -25.65
N TYR A 83 13.29 -6.36 -24.47
CA TYR A 83 14.06 -6.28 -23.23
C TYR A 83 15.22 -7.28 -23.20
N GLN A 84 15.02 -8.48 -23.73
CA GLN A 84 16.08 -9.48 -23.88
C GLN A 84 17.20 -8.98 -24.79
N LYS A 85 16.86 -8.30 -25.91
CA LYS A 85 17.86 -7.70 -26.79
C LYS A 85 18.59 -6.52 -26.15
N ALA A 86 17.89 -5.69 -25.38
CA ALA A 86 18.51 -4.61 -24.62
C ALA A 86 19.50 -5.14 -23.57
N LEU A 87 19.13 -6.22 -22.86
CA LEU A 87 20.03 -6.88 -21.91
C LEU A 87 21.25 -7.47 -22.62
N ALA A 88 21.06 -8.18 -23.74
CA ALA A 88 22.16 -8.77 -24.50
C ALA A 88 23.14 -7.69 -25.03
N GLN A 89 22.63 -6.53 -25.46
CA GLN A 89 23.48 -5.40 -25.85
C GLN A 89 24.31 -4.88 -24.68
N ALA A 90 23.68 -4.68 -23.51
CA ALA A 90 24.37 -4.18 -22.33
C ALA A 90 25.41 -5.19 -21.80
N GLU A 91 25.15 -6.48 -21.91
CA GLU A 91 26.12 -7.54 -21.60
C GLU A 91 27.33 -7.52 -22.54
N ALA A 92 27.11 -7.28 -23.84
CA ALA A 92 28.19 -7.10 -24.80
C ALA A 92 29.06 -5.88 -24.48
N ASP A 93 28.45 -4.76 -24.08
CA ASP A 93 29.18 -3.56 -23.66
C ASP A 93 30.05 -3.84 -22.42
N VAL A 94 29.51 -4.55 -21.42
CA VAL A 94 30.27 -4.98 -20.24
C VAL A 94 31.47 -5.84 -20.65
N ALA A 95 31.27 -6.83 -21.52
CA ALA A 95 32.35 -7.70 -21.98
C ALA A 95 33.45 -6.93 -22.73
N TYR A 96 33.06 -5.94 -23.53
CA TYR A 96 33.98 -5.04 -24.23
C TYR A 96 34.84 -4.23 -23.25
N TYR A 97 34.20 -3.49 -22.32
CA TYR A 97 34.93 -2.67 -21.36
C TYR A 97 35.73 -3.50 -20.35
N GLN A 98 35.29 -4.72 -20.04
CA GLN A 98 36.02 -5.62 -19.17
C GLN A 98 37.34 -6.05 -19.81
N THR A 99 37.32 -6.37 -21.11
CA THR A 99 38.52 -6.73 -21.87
C THR A 99 39.46 -5.53 -21.98
N LEU A 100 38.92 -4.34 -22.29
CA LEU A 100 39.70 -3.11 -22.38
C LEU A 100 40.34 -2.73 -21.03
N ALA A 101 39.59 -2.84 -19.92
CA ALA A 101 40.10 -2.58 -18.58
C ALA A 101 41.24 -3.55 -18.24
N GLN A 102 41.12 -4.82 -18.62
CA GLN A 102 42.16 -5.81 -18.38
C GLN A 102 43.43 -5.51 -19.17
N GLU A 103 43.31 -5.13 -20.45
CA GLU A 103 44.43 -4.71 -21.27
C GLU A 103 45.16 -3.51 -20.63
N LYS A 104 44.41 -2.46 -20.26
CA LYS A 104 44.97 -1.25 -19.64
C LYS A 104 45.54 -1.50 -18.25
N ARG A 105 45.00 -2.46 -17.50
CA ARG A 105 45.54 -2.86 -16.19
C ARG A 105 46.90 -3.53 -16.34
N VAL A 106 47.06 -4.40 -17.34
CA VAL A 106 48.35 -5.02 -17.65
C VAL A 106 49.35 -3.96 -18.13
N GLU A 107 48.92 -3.04 -18.99
CA GLU A 107 49.76 -1.96 -19.50
C GLU A 107 50.27 -1.04 -18.36
N ALA A 108 49.35 -0.53 -17.52
CA ALA A 108 49.70 0.29 -16.36
C ALA A 108 50.59 -0.49 -15.37
N GLY A 109 50.26 -1.76 -15.08
CA GLY A 109 51.08 -2.61 -14.22
C GLY A 109 52.51 -2.80 -14.73
N ARG A 110 52.69 -2.92 -16.05
CA ARG A 110 54.03 -2.99 -16.68
C ARG A 110 54.80 -1.68 -16.53
N ARG A 111 54.17 -0.53 -16.79
CA ARG A 111 54.81 0.79 -16.66
C ARG A 111 55.19 1.10 -15.20
N ASN A 112 54.30 0.77 -14.26
CA ASN A 112 54.57 0.92 -12.82
C ASN A 112 55.77 0.07 -12.35
N LYS A 113 55.96 -1.14 -12.91
CA LYS A 113 57.11 -2.01 -12.59
C LYS A 113 58.44 -1.51 -13.17
N LEU A 114 58.42 -0.94 -14.37
CA LEU A 114 59.60 -0.34 -15.01
C LEU A 114 60.08 0.90 -14.27
N GLY A 115 59.16 1.62 -13.61
CA GLY A 115 59.45 2.74 -12.73
C GLY A 115 60.06 3.95 -13.46
N VAL A 116 60.43 4.96 -12.66
CA VAL A 116 60.96 6.24 -13.18
C VAL A 116 62.37 6.15 -13.78
N GLN A 117 63.00 4.98 -13.72
CA GLN A 117 64.31 4.74 -14.33
C GLN A 117 64.21 4.50 -15.84
N ALA A 118 63.09 3.98 -16.33
CA ALA A 118 62.87 3.68 -17.74
C ALA A 118 61.74 4.50 -18.38
N MET A 119 60.92 5.21 -17.60
CA MET A 119 59.78 6.01 -18.07
C MET A 119 59.65 7.31 -17.27
N SER A 120 58.99 8.32 -17.83
CA SER A 120 58.72 9.56 -17.08
C SER A 120 57.59 9.36 -16.06
N ARG A 121 57.56 10.18 -14.99
CA ARG A 121 56.45 10.17 -14.02
C ARG A 121 55.11 10.46 -14.70
N GLU A 122 55.12 11.39 -15.65
CA GLU A 122 53.94 11.78 -16.40
C GLU A 122 53.36 10.62 -17.23
N GLU A 123 54.21 9.81 -17.86
CA GLU A 123 53.75 8.63 -18.64
C GLU A 123 53.13 7.54 -17.76
N ILE A 124 53.60 7.41 -16.52
CA ILE A 124 53.05 6.48 -15.52
C ILE A 124 51.68 6.99 -15.06
N ASP A 125 51.61 8.28 -14.69
CA ASP A 125 50.36 8.91 -14.25
C ASP A 125 49.31 8.91 -15.36
N GLN A 126 49.69 9.19 -16.60
CA GLN A 126 48.81 9.10 -17.77
C GLN A 126 48.25 7.68 -17.95
N ALA A 127 49.08 6.64 -17.83
CA ALA A 127 48.61 5.25 -17.94
C ALA A 127 47.65 4.85 -16.80
N ASN A 128 47.93 5.29 -15.57
CA ASN A 128 47.04 5.07 -14.42
C ASN A 128 45.71 5.82 -14.59
N ASN A 129 45.74 7.06 -15.08
CA ASN A 129 44.53 7.86 -15.35
C ASN A 129 43.67 7.22 -16.46
N VAL A 130 44.30 6.68 -17.51
CA VAL A 130 43.60 5.94 -18.58
C VAL A 130 42.96 4.68 -18.02
N LEU A 131 43.69 3.89 -17.22
CA LEU A 131 43.13 2.71 -16.55
C LEU A 131 41.91 3.10 -15.70
N GLN A 132 42.05 4.11 -14.84
CA GLN A 132 40.95 4.59 -13.99
C GLN A 132 39.74 5.02 -14.83
N THR A 133 39.95 5.72 -15.94
CA THR A 133 38.87 6.12 -16.86
C THR A 133 38.13 4.91 -17.43
N VAL A 134 38.86 3.88 -17.86
CA VAL A 134 38.26 2.66 -18.40
C VAL A 134 37.54 1.85 -17.31
N GLU A 135 38.07 1.84 -16.08
CA GLU A 135 37.38 1.21 -14.94
C GLU A 135 36.05 1.91 -14.63
N HIS A 136 35.99 3.24 -14.72
CA HIS A 136 34.72 3.98 -14.59
C HIS A 136 33.76 3.70 -15.74
N GLN A 137 34.26 3.53 -16.96
CA GLN A 137 33.44 3.13 -18.12
C GLN A 137 32.87 1.71 -17.93
N LEU A 138 33.68 0.78 -17.44
CA LEU A 138 33.23 -0.56 -17.08
C LEU A 138 32.15 -0.52 -15.99
N ALA A 139 32.36 0.25 -14.92
CA ALA A 139 31.37 0.40 -13.85
C ALA A 139 30.03 0.96 -14.39
N LYS A 140 30.09 1.94 -15.30
CA LYS A 140 28.90 2.46 -16.00
C LYS A 140 28.21 1.39 -16.84
N ALA A 141 28.96 0.60 -17.61
CA ALA A 141 28.40 -0.48 -18.43
C ALA A 141 27.72 -1.56 -17.56
N VAL A 142 28.31 -1.91 -16.42
CA VAL A 142 27.71 -2.85 -15.46
C VAL A 142 26.38 -2.31 -14.92
N ALA A 143 26.33 -1.02 -14.54
CA ALA A 143 25.09 -0.40 -14.10
C ALA A 143 24.00 -0.40 -15.18
N SER A 144 24.35 -0.13 -16.44
CA SER A 144 23.41 -0.22 -17.57
C SER A 144 22.88 -1.64 -17.79
N ARG A 145 23.74 -2.66 -17.66
CA ARG A 145 23.34 -4.08 -17.73
C ARG A 145 22.38 -4.43 -16.61
N ASP A 146 22.66 -3.98 -15.39
CA ASP A 146 21.81 -4.23 -14.22
C ASP A 146 20.42 -3.59 -14.37
N LEU A 147 20.36 -2.37 -14.92
CA LEU A 147 19.09 -1.72 -15.26
C LEU A 147 18.31 -2.49 -16.33
N ALA A 148 18.96 -2.90 -17.42
CA ALA A 148 18.30 -3.67 -18.49
C ALA A 148 17.78 -5.03 -17.99
N ARG A 149 18.50 -5.66 -17.05
CA ARG A 149 18.07 -6.89 -16.40
C ARG A 149 16.85 -6.67 -15.51
N LEU A 150 16.85 -5.61 -14.71
CA LEU A 150 15.71 -5.25 -13.89
C LEU A 150 14.48 -4.96 -14.76
N ASP A 151 14.64 -4.20 -15.85
CA ASP A 151 13.54 -3.95 -16.78
C ASP A 151 12.99 -5.25 -17.39
N LEU A 152 13.85 -6.22 -17.73
CA LEU A 152 13.43 -7.54 -18.20
C LEU A 152 12.67 -8.32 -17.11
N GLU A 153 13.14 -8.32 -15.87
CA GLU A 153 12.44 -8.97 -14.75
C GLU A 153 11.07 -8.34 -14.49
N ARG A 154 10.98 -7.01 -14.63
CA ARG A 154 9.75 -6.21 -14.47
C ARG A 154 8.75 -6.37 -15.62
N THR A 155 9.08 -7.11 -16.68
CA THR A 155 8.09 -7.52 -17.68
C THR A 155 7.08 -8.54 -17.15
N VAL A 156 7.44 -9.30 -16.10
CA VAL A 156 6.58 -10.31 -15.51
C VAL A 156 5.87 -9.71 -14.29
N ILE A 157 4.60 -9.35 -14.46
CA ILE A 157 3.82 -8.73 -13.39
C ILE A 157 3.26 -9.82 -12.48
N ARG A 158 3.55 -9.70 -11.18
CA ARG A 158 3.19 -10.68 -10.15
C ARG A 158 2.33 -10.05 -9.06
N ALA A 159 1.55 -10.89 -8.37
CA ALA A 159 0.77 -10.45 -7.23
C ALA A 159 1.68 -10.12 -6.02
N PRO A 160 1.58 -8.92 -5.40
CA PRO A 160 2.39 -8.55 -4.25
C PRO A 160 1.98 -9.26 -2.94
N ALA A 161 0.76 -9.81 -2.87
CA ALA A 161 0.22 -10.51 -1.71
C ALA A 161 -0.84 -11.55 -2.15
N ASP A 162 -1.27 -12.38 -1.20
CA ASP A 162 -2.43 -13.25 -1.39
C ASP A 162 -3.72 -12.41 -1.43
N GLY A 163 -4.62 -12.69 -2.37
CA GLY A 163 -5.83 -11.90 -2.53
C GLY A 163 -6.66 -12.21 -3.78
N TRP A 164 -7.73 -11.46 -3.94
CA TRP A 164 -8.64 -11.56 -5.08
C TRP A 164 -8.29 -10.52 -6.13
N VAL A 165 -8.05 -10.98 -7.36
CA VAL A 165 -7.93 -10.12 -8.54
C VAL A 165 -9.31 -9.58 -8.88
N THR A 166 -9.46 -8.26 -8.93
CA THR A 166 -10.69 -7.59 -9.36
C THR A 166 -10.37 -6.51 -10.39
N ASN A 167 -11.37 -6.17 -11.21
CA ASN A 167 -11.27 -5.12 -12.23
C ASN A 167 -10.10 -5.38 -13.21
N LEU A 168 -9.97 -6.63 -13.66
CA LEU A 168 -8.97 -7.05 -14.64
C LEU A 168 -9.30 -6.45 -16.01
N ASN A 169 -8.73 -5.29 -16.30
CA ASN A 169 -8.93 -4.57 -17.57
C ASN A 169 -7.69 -4.62 -18.46
N VAL A 170 -7.11 -5.82 -18.61
CA VAL A 170 -5.94 -6.04 -19.47
C VAL A 170 -6.19 -7.23 -20.38
N TYR A 171 -5.93 -7.03 -21.67
CA TYR A 171 -6.12 -8.06 -22.69
C TYR A 171 -4.81 -8.36 -23.44
N THR A 172 -4.66 -9.61 -23.88
CA THR A 172 -3.54 -10.01 -24.74
C THR A 172 -3.54 -9.16 -26.02
N GLY A 173 -2.38 -8.62 -26.38
CA GLY A 173 -2.20 -7.73 -27.54
C GLY A 173 -2.40 -6.24 -27.23
N GLU A 174 -2.89 -5.88 -26.05
CA GLU A 174 -3.04 -4.49 -25.63
C GLU A 174 -1.69 -3.87 -25.26
N PHE A 175 -1.54 -2.56 -25.46
CA PHE A 175 -0.34 -1.82 -25.06
C PHE A 175 -0.54 -1.17 -23.69
N ILE A 176 0.33 -1.50 -22.73
CA ILE A 176 0.29 -0.94 -21.38
C ILE A 176 1.45 0.02 -21.15
N THR A 177 1.18 1.10 -20.41
CA THR A 177 2.17 2.13 -20.05
C THR A 177 2.64 1.97 -18.61
N ARG A 178 3.89 2.34 -18.33
CA ARG A 178 4.44 2.40 -16.98
C ARG A 178 3.53 3.23 -16.07
N GLY A 179 3.17 2.67 -14.91
CA GLY A 179 2.39 3.35 -13.89
C GLY A 179 0.88 3.38 -14.13
N SER A 180 0.36 2.83 -15.24
CA SER A 180 -1.08 2.68 -15.40
C SER A 180 -1.61 1.52 -14.55
N THR A 181 -2.72 1.74 -13.84
CA THR A 181 -3.36 0.67 -13.05
C THR A 181 -3.89 -0.41 -13.98
N ALA A 182 -3.28 -1.59 -13.93
CA ALA A 182 -3.67 -2.73 -14.74
C ALA A 182 -4.75 -3.58 -14.05
N VAL A 183 -4.55 -3.79 -12.74
CA VAL A 183 -5.29 -4.75 -11.93
C VAL A 183 -5.46 -4.20 -10.52
N ALA A 184 -6.62 -4.43 -9.92
CA ALA A 184 -6.81 -4.24 -8.48
C ALA A 184 -6.71 -5.59 -7.77
N LEU A 185 -5.92 -5.66 -6.70
CA LEU A 185 -5.83 -6.85 -5.85
C LEU A 185 -6.44 -6.52 -4.48
N VAL A 186 -7.53 -7.20 -4.14
CA VAL A 186 -8.12 -7.14 -2.79
C VAL A 186 -7.39 -8.13 -1.91
N LYS A 187 -6.62 -7.64 -0.94
CA LYS A 187 -5.80 -8.49 -0.08
C LYS A 187 -6.68 -9.41 0.79
N GLU A 188 -6.27 -10.66 0.94
CA GLU A 188 -6.95 -11.60 1.83
C GLU A 188 -6.73 -11.21 3.30
N ASN A 189 -7.72 -11.49 4.16
CA ASN A 189 -7.67 -11.26 5.61
C ASN A 189 -7.49 -9.79 6.05
N THR A 190 -7.83 -8.82 5.19
CA THR A 190 -7.82 -7.39 5.53
C THR A 190 -9.21 -6.77 5.48
N PHE A 191 -10.26 -7.58 5.60
CA PHE A 191 -11.62 -7.07 5.63
C PHE A 191 -11.89 -6.30 6.93
N TYR A 192 -12.36 -5.06 6.80
CA TYR A 192 -12.79 -4.22 7.90
C TYR A 192 -14.15 -3.59 7.58
N VAL A 193 -14.78 -3.03 8.61
CA VAL A 193 -16.07 -2.35 8.47
C VAL A 193 -15.89 -0.89 8.81
N MET A 194 -16.17 -0.04 7.83
CA MET A 194 -16.23 1.40 8.03
C MET A 194 -17.65 1.78 8.43
N ALA A 195 -17.80 2.33 9.64
CA ALA A 195 -19.09 2.71 10.20
C ALA A 195 -19.14 4.24 10.39
N TYR A 196 -20.18 4.88 9.86
CA TYR A 196 -20.40 6.30 10.04
C TYR A 196 -21.22 6.52 11.31
N LEU A 197 -20.66 7.25 12.27
CA LEU A 197 -21.36 7.65 13.49
C LEU A 197 -21.58 9.16 13.52
N GLU A 198 -22.69 9.56 14.12
CA GLU A 198 -22.96 10.95 14.48
C GLU A 198 -21.95 11.42 15.53
N GLU A 199 -21.51 12.67 15.44
CA GLU A 199 -20.51 13.26 16.34
C GLU A 199 -20.91 13.14 17.82
N THR A 200 -22.19 13.30 18.12
CA THR A 200 -22.77 13.14 19.47
C THR A 200 -22.57 11.74 20.06
N LYS A 201 -22.38 10.72 19.22
CA LYS A 201 -22.15 9.33 19.61
C LYS A 201 -20.66 8.95 19.66
N LEU A 202 -19.77 9.80 19.15
CA LEU A 202 -18.33 9.52 19.11
C LEU A 202 -17.68 9.52 20.49
N GLU A 203 -18.18 10.31 21.45
CA GLU A 203 -17.68 10.31 22.83
C GLU A 203 -17.73 8.93 23.49
N GLY A 204 -18.70 8.10 23.09
CA GLY A 204 -18.90 6.74 23.57
C GLY A 204 -18.05 5.68 22.87
N VAL A 205 -17.29 6.03 21.83
CA VAL A 205 -16.48 5.10 21.03
C VAL A 205 -15.01 5.32 21.33
N ARG A 206 -14.28 4.23 21.63
CA ARG A 206 -12.83 4.26 21.84
C ARG A 206 -12.16 3.07 21.16
N PRO A 207 -10.92 3.22 20.67
CA PRO A 207 -10.11 2.09 20.22
C PRO A 207 -10.08 0.97 21.28
N GLY A 208 -10.24 -0.28 20.83
CA GLY A 208 -10.30 -1.48 21.66
C GLY A 208 -11.69 -1.86 22.18
N TYR A 209 -12.71 -1.02 21.99
CA TYR A 209 -14.07 -1.37 22.41
C TYR A 209 -14.66 -2.49 21.55
N ARG A 210 -15.49 -3.34 22.16
CA ARG A 210 -16.18 -4.42 21.44
C ARG A 210 -17.28 -3.84 20.57
N ALA A 211 -17.34 -4.31 19.32
CA ALA A 211 -18.37 -3.97 18.36
C ALA A 211 -19.11 -5.24 17.92
N GLU A 212 -20.42 -5.13 17.72
CA GLU A 212 -21.25 -6.17 17.15
C GLU A 212 -21.75 -5.70 15.79
N ILE A 213 -21.46 -6.47 14.75
CA ILE A 213 -21.77 -6.14 13.36
C ILE A 213 -22.79 -7.17 12.89
N THR A 214 -23.97 -6.71 12.49
CA THR A 214 -25.00 -7.58 11.91
C THR A 214 -25.15 -7.21 10.44
N PRO A 215 -24.64 -8.02 9.50
CA PRO A 215 -24.76 -7.74 8.07
C PRO A 215 -26.23 -7.70 7.65
N LEU A 216 -26.58 -6.77 6.77
CA LEU A 216 -27.93 -6.68 6.22
C LEU A 216 -28.28 -7.99 5.50
N GLY A 217 -29.43 -8.59 5.84
CA GLY A 217 -29.88 -9.86 5.27
C GLY A 217 -29.30 -11.11 5.93
N SER A 218 -28.48 -10.97 6.97
CA SER A 218 -27.99 -12.08 7.79
C SER A 218 -28.49 -11.94 9.23
N SER A 219 -28.86 -13.06 9.86
CA SER A 219 -29.12 -13.11 11.31
C SER A 219 -27.86 -13.41 12.13
N LYS A 220 -26.71 -13.60 11.48
CA LYS A 220 -25.43 -13.87 12.16
C LYS A 220 -24.76 -12.56 12.56
N THR A 221 -24.56 -12.39 13.86
CA THR A 221 -23.78 -11.29 14.42
C THR A 221 -22.29 -11.64 14.40
N ILE A 222 -21.50 -10.80 13.77
CA ILE A 222 -20.03 -10.84 13.76
C ILE A 222 -19.54 -9.96 14.91
N LYS A 223 -18.61 -10.48 15.71
CA LYS A 223 -17.98 -9.73 16.79
C LYS A 223 -16.65 -9.18 16.30
N GLY A 224 -16.40 -7.91 16.60
CA GLY A 224 -15.16 -7.22 16.27
C GLY A 224 -14.74 -6.26 17.37
N THR A 225 -13.65 -5.52 17.10
CA THR A 225 -13.16 -4.45 17.98
C THR A 225 -12.99 -3.19 17.17
N VAL A 226 -13.23 -2.04 17.81
CA VAL A 226 -12.93 -0.73 17.23
C VAL A 226 -11.41 -0.63 17.10
N ASP A 227 -10.91 -0.55 15.87
CA ASP A 227 -9.49 -0.38 15.61
C ASP A 227 -9.06 1.08 15.82
N SER A 228 -9.70 1.99 15.08
CA SER A 228 -9.39 3.41 15.12
C SER A 228 -10.63 4.29 14.83
N ILE A 229 -10.52 5.58 15.15
CA ILE A 229 -11.53 6.59 14.86
C ILE A 229 -10.88 7.60 13.90
N ALA A 230 -11.51 7.85 12.76
CA ALA A 230 -10.99 8.79 11.78
C ALA A 230 -10.94 10.21 12.36
N ALA A 231 -9.81 10.90 12.18
CA ALA A 231 -9.61 12.27 12.65
C ALA A 231 -10.35 13.34 11.81
N GLY A 232 -11.04 12.93 10.74
CA GLY A 232 -11.77 13.83 9.84
C GLY A 232 -12.83 13.09 9.02
N VAL A 233 -13.80 13.83 8.52
CA VAL A 233 -14.90 13.31 7.68
C VAL A 233 -14.53 13.47 6.21
N THR A 234 -14.57 12.39 5.44
CA THR A 234 -14.40 12.45 3.99
C THR A 234 -15.76 12.74 3.34
N ASN A 235 -15.91 13.87 2.64
CA ASN A 235 -17.09 14.11 1.82
C ASN A 235 -16.99 13.27 0.54
N ALA A 236 -17.82 12.23 0.41
CA ALA A 236 -17.87 11.37 -0.77
C ALA A 236 -18.27 12.11 -2.07
N SER A 237 -18.76 13.36 -1.97
CA SER A 237 -19.07 14.24 -3.08
C SER A 237 -17.85 15.03 -3.61
N SER A 238 -16.70 15.01 -2.94
CA SER A 238 -15.46 15.56 -3.50
C SER A 238 -14.66 14.47 -4.20
N SER A 239 -15.04 14.16 -5.45
CA SER A 239 -14.12 13.50 -6.39
C SER A 239 -13.01 14.50 -6.74
N SER A 240 -12.05 14.72 -5.83
CA SER A 240 -10.85 15.49 -6.11
C SER A 240 -9.66 14.54 -6.21
N ASP A 241 -9.36 14.27 -7.46
CA ASP A 241 -8.09 13.88 -8.03
C ASP A 241 -6.86 14.21 -7.14
N SER A 242 -6.11 13.15 -6.84
CA SER A 242 -4.65 13.06 -6.65
C SER A 242 -3.83 13.95 -5.71
N LYS A 243 -4.30 15.01 -5.04
CA LYS A 243 -3.46 15.69 -4.01
C LYS A 243 -4.22 16.66 -3.10
N GLY A 244 -4.43 16.24 -1.85
CA GLY A 244 -4.33 17.06 -0.63
C GLY A 244 -5.04 18.42 -0.55
N MET A 245 -6.13 18.42 0.23
CA MET A 245 -6.54 19.43 1.23
C MET A 245 -6.91 20.85 0.76
N ALA A 246 -8.20 21.20 0.85
CA ALA A 246 -8.73 22.01 1.96
C ALA A 246 -10.24 22.30 1.77
N LEU A 247 -11.03 22.06 2.82
CA LEU A 247 -12.26 22.82 3.05
C LEU A 247 -12.17 23.48 4.44
N GLY A 248 -12.39 24.80 4.42
CA GLY A 248 -12.83 25.67 5.52
C GLY A 248 -12.37 25.32 6.93
N ARG A 249 -11.27 25.92 7.35
CA ARG A 249 -10.90 26.06 8.76
C ARG A 249 -11.86 27.06 9.42
N LEU A 250 -12.82 26.56 10.18
CA LEU A 250 -13.47 27.33 11.24
C LEU A 250 -12.84 26.88 12.56
N GLN A 251 -12.02 27.75 13.15
CA GLN A 251 -11.56 27.64 14.53
C GLN A 251 -12.52 28.44 15.43
N PRO A 252 -12.64 28.07 16.73
CA PRO A 252 -13.46 28.83 17.67
C PRO A 252 -13.00 30.28 17.81
#